data_AF-A0A497GH38-F1
#
_entry.id   AF-A0A497GH38-F1
#
_cell.length_a   1.000
_cell.length_b   1.000
_cell.length_c   1.000
_cell.angle_alpha   90.00
_cell.angle_beta   90.00
_cell.angle_gamma   90.00
#
_symmetry.space_group_name_H-M   'P 1'
#
loop_
_entity.id
_entity.type
_entity.pdbx_description
1 polymer ?
#
loop_
_entity_poly.entity_id
_entity_poly.type
_entity_poly.pdbx_seq_one_letter_code
_entity_poly.pdbx_strand_id
1 'polypeptide(L)'
;MRAYVHDVDTPEYAKIKILRLSVNEGKSVRIDVPIRLLEEAGIDIRKGDEVIVEFRRSLEDLEQWDIVYSCKAYMEKEKKTLISCGGLQISLDTELLLEEIRPGSKIYVYIRKCQEKN
;
A
#
# COMPACT_ATOMS: atom_id res chain seq x y z
N MET A 1 -1.99 9.39 3.18
CA MET A 1 -2.80 9.11 4.39
C MET A 1 -1.94 8.36 5.42
N ARG A 2 -2.11 8.62 6.72
CA ARG A 2 -1.45 7.84 7.80
C ARG A 2 -2.26 6.58 8.08
N ALA A 3 -1.59 5.46 8.34
CA ALA A 3 -2.21 4.18 8.65
C ALA A 3 -1.35 3.38 9.64
N TYR A 4 -1.99 2.52 10.42
CA TYR A 4 -1.33 1.64 11.37
C TYR A 4 -1.32 0.21 10.85
N VAL A 5 -0.19 -0.48 10.99
CA VAL A 5 -0.05 -1.88 10.61
C VAL A 5 -0.74 -2.75 11.66
N HIS A 6 -1.96 -3.21 11.34
CA HIS A 6 -2.73 -4.09 12.22
C HIS A 6 -2.19 -5.52 12.22
N ASP A 7 -1.72 -5.99 11.05
CA ASP A 7 -1.25 -7.35 10.86
C ASP A 7 -0.24 -7.43 9.72
N VAL A 8 0.68 -8.40 9.81
CA VAL A 8 1.71 -8.69 8.82
C VAL A 8 1.78 -10.20 8.65
N ASP A 9 1.39 -10.67 7.48
CA ASP A 9 1.48 -12.09 7.13
C ASP A 9 2.61 -12.33 6.13
N THR A 10 3.27 -13.49 6.19
CA THR A 10 4.35 -13.87 5.27
C THR A 10 4.05 -15.27 4.74
N PRO A 11 3.29 -15.38 3.64
CA PRO A 11 2.90 -16.67 3.10
C PRO A 11 4.12 -17.50 2.67
N GLU A 12 4.12 -18.80 2.96
CA GLU A 12 5.24 -19.70 2.63
C GLU A 12 5.48 -19.84 1.11
N TYR A 13 4.44 -19.62 0.29
CA TYR A 13 4.48 -19.80 -1.16
C TYR A 13 5.03 -18.58 -1.92
N ALA A 14 5.26 -17.45 -1.25
CA ALA A 14 5.69 -16.21 -1.93
C ALA A 14 6.64 -15.39 -1.06
N LYS A 15 7.63 -14.76 -1.69
CA LYS A 15 8.59 -13.86 -1.00
C LYS A 15 8.02 -12.45 -0.82
N ILE A 16 6.84 -12.36 -0.21
CA ILE A 16 6.12 -11.11 0.07
C ILE A 16 5.72 -11.04 1.54
N LYS A 17 5.59 -9.82 2.07
CA LYS A 17 4.79 -9.51 3.26
C LYS A 17 3.43 -8.99 2.81
N ILE A 18 2.36 -9.49 3.42
CA ILE A 18 1.01 -8.97 3.25
C ILE A 18 0.74 -8.05 4.44
N LEU A 19 0.71 -6.74 4.16
CA LEU A 19 0.42 -5.72 5.17
C LEU A 19 -1.08 -5.49 5.22
N ARG A 20 -1.67 -5.56 6.41
CA ARG A 20 -3.05 -5.13 6.67
C ARG A 20 -3.01 -3.87 7.52
N LEU A 21 -3.45 -2.76 6.92
CA LEU A 21 -3.37 -1.43 7.49
C LEU A 21 -4.76 -0.95 7.89
N SER A 22 -4.85 -0.27 9.02
CA SER A 22 -6.03 0.46 9.49
C SER A 22 -5.77 1.96 9.33
N VAL A 23 -6.67 2.68 8.65
CA VAL A 23 -6.48 4.12 8.38
C VAL A 23 -7.25 4.97 9.40
N ASN A 24 -8.52 4.67 9.59
CA ASN A 24 -9.45 5.28 10.55
C ASN A 24 -10.57 4.27 10.86
N GLU A 25 -11.53 4.65 11.71
CA GLU A 25 -12.61 3.75 12.15
C GLU A 25 -13.32 3.07 10.96
N GLY A 26 -13.08 1.77 10.81
CA GLY A 26 -13.70 0.91 9.81
C GLY A 26 -13.02 0.85 8.43
N LYS A 27 -12.02 1.69 8.12
CA LYS A 27 -11.36 1.67 6.80
C LYS A 27 -9.99 1.00 6.84
N SER A 28 -9.70 0.26 5.79
CA SER A 28 -8.56 -0.64 5.72
C SER A 28 -7.90 -0.66 4.34
N VAL A 29 -6.60 -0.96 4.34
CA VAL A 29 -5.81 -1.21 3.15
C VAL A 29 -5.05 -2.52 3.31
N ARG A 30 -5.07 -3.39 2.30
CA ARG A 30 -4.20 -4.57 2.20
C ARG A 30 -3.18 -4.31 1.09
N ILE A 31 -1.89 -4.53 1.37
CA ILE A 31 -0.81 -4.32 0.41
C ILE A 31 0.13 -5.53 0.41
N ASP A 32 0.35 -6.12 -0.76
CA ASP A 32 1.43 -7.08 -0.96
C ASP A 32 2.75 -6.32 -1.22
N VAL A 33 3.77 -6.62 -0.42
CA VAL A 33 5.09 -5.98 -0.51
C VAL A 33 6.17 -7.06 -0.64
N PRO A 34 6.94 -7.12 -1.74
CA PRO A 34 8.10 -7.99 -1.84
C PRO A 34 9.09 -7.74 -0.72
N ILE A 35 9.54 -8.81 -0.06
CA ILE A 35 10.52 -8.72 1.03
C ILE A 35 11.80 -8.03 0.54
N ARG A 36 12.22 -8.33 -0.70
CA ARG A 36 13.38 -7.72 -1.32
C ARG A 36 13.30 -6.18 -1.42
N LEU A 37 12.11 -5.62 -1.66
CA LEU A 37 11.96 -4.15 -1.71
C LEU A 37 12.12 -3.52 -0.33
N LEU A 38 11.66 -4.20 0.73
CA LEU A 38 11.88 -3.75 2.10
C LEU A 38 13.37 -3.78 2.46
N GLU A 39 14.07 -4.84 2.07
CA GLU A 39 15.53 -4.97 2.26
C GLU A 39 16.31 -3.88 1.50
N GLU A 40 15.98 -3.65 0.22
CA GLU A 40 16.61 -2.62 -0.61
C GLU A 40 16.36 -1.20 -0.07
N ALA A 41 15.17 -0.95 0.48
CA ALA A 41 14.84 0.30 1.15
C ALA A 41 15.39 0.40 2.59
N GLY A 42 15.97 -0.66 3.13
CA GLY A 42 16.50 -0.70 4.50
C GLY A 42 15.43 -0.54 5.59
N ILE A 43 14.17 -0.90 5.29
CA ILE A 43 13.04 -0.78 6.22
C ILE A 43 12.51 -2.14 6.64
N ASP A 44 12.05 -2.24 7.89
CA ASP A 44 11.33 -3.42 8.38
C ASP A 44 9.97 -2.97 8.91
N ILE A 45 8.89 -3.37 8.22
CA ILE A 45 7.52 -3.08 8.61
C ILE A 45 6.97 -4.24 9.46
N ARG A 46 6.51 -3.91 10.65
CA ARG A 46 5.99 -4.81 11.69
C ARG A 46 4.61 -4.38 12.16
N LYS A 47 3.88 -5.30 12.78
CA LYS A 47 2.62 -4.97 13.47
C LYS A 47 2.86 -3.88 14.52
N GLY A 48 2.00 -2.87 14.53
CA GLY A 48 2.08 -1.71 15.41
C GLY A 48 2.79 -0.50 14.78
N ASP A 49 3.55 -0.68 13.70
CA ASP A 49 4.19 0.44 13.01
C ASP A 49 3.15 1.40 12.41
N GLU A 50 3.52 2.67 12.34
CA GLU A 50 2.81 3.67 11.55
C GLU A 50 3.47 3.81 10.17
N VAL A 51 2.63 3.88 9.13
CA VAL A 51 3.04 4.09 7.75
C VAL A 51 2.22 5.20 7.10
N ILE A 52 2.81 5.87 6.12
CA ILE A 52 2.10 6.78 5.22
C ILE A 52 1.93 6.06 3.89
N VAL A 53 0.68 5.98 3.43
CA VAL A 53 0.32 5.42 2.13
C VAL A 53 -0.38 6.48 1.29
N GLU A 54 0.01 6.64 0.04
CA GLU A 54 -0.68 7.53 -0.89
C GLU A 54 -0.98 6.88 -2.22
N PHE A 55 -2.09 7.32 -2.82
CA PHE A 55 -2.59 6.86 -4.10
C PHE A 55 -2.75 8.09 -5.00
N ARG A 56 -2.03 8.13 -6.12
CA ARG A 56 -2.05 9.28 -7.04
C ARG A 56 -2.15 8.82 -8.50
N ARG A 57 -2.66 9.67 -9.38
CA ARG A 57 -2.73 9.37 -10.83
C ARG A 57 -1.47 9.75 -11.60
N SER A 58 -0.71 10.72 -11.09
CA SER A 58 0.59 11.15 -11.61
C SER A 58 1.76 10.57 -10.82
N LEU A 59 2.91 10.46 -11.50
CA LEU A 59 4.19 10.24 -10.86
C LEU A 59 4.64 11.56 -10.23
N GLU A 60 5.10 11.49 -8.99
CA GLU A 60 5.54 12.64 -8.20
C GLU A 60 7.00 12.44 -7.77
N ASP A 61 7.53 13.38 -7.00
CA ASP A 61 8.85 13.26 -6.39
C ASP A 61 8.96 11.99 -5.52
N LEU A 62 10.04 11.24 -5.74
CA LEU A 62 10.31 9.92 -5.19
C LEU A 62 11.22 9.98 -3.96
N GLU A 63 11.97 11.06 -3.76
CA GLU A 63 13.06 11.11 -2.76
C GLU A 63 12.57 10.84 -1.33
N GLN A 64 11.33 11.20 -1.04
CA GLN A 64 10.75 11.09 0.30
C GLN A 64 10.02 9.76 0.57
N TRP A 65 10.05 8.80 -0.36
CA TRP A 65 9.26 7.57 -0.27
C TRP A 65 10.17 6.34 -0.22
N ASP A 66 9.82 5.37 0.63
CA ASP A 66 10.60 4.14 0.73
C ASP A 66 10.27 3.18 -0.42
N ILE A 67 9.00 3.12 -0.82
CA ILE A 67 8.51 2.25 -1.89
C ILE A 67 7.52 3.01 -2.76
N VAL A 68 7.68 2.89 -4.08
CA VAL A 68 6.74 3.43 -5.06
C VAL A 68 6.39 2.36 -6.10
N TYR A 69 5.10 2.11 -6.29
CA TYR A 69 4.59 1.22 -7.32
C TYR A 69 3.89 1.99 -8.43
N SER A 70 4.03 1.51 -9.66
CA SER A 70 3.15 1.85 -10.78
C SER A 70 2.19 0.69 -11.00
N CYS A 71 0.89 0.95 -10.83
CA CYS A 71 -0.15 -0.07 -10.81
C CYS A 71 -1.31 0.27 -11.75
N LYS A 72 -2.24 -0.67 -11.89
CA LYS A 72 -3.52 -0.46 -12.55
C LYS A 72 -4.66 -0.89 -11.65
N ALA A 73 -5.68 -0.05 -11.51
CA ALA A 73 -6.95 -0.49 -10.95
C ALA A 73 -7.62 -1.45 -11.93
N TYR A 74 -8.16 -2.56 -11.44
CA TYR A 74 -8.76 -3.58 -12.31
C TYR A 74 -10.18 -3.95 -11.92
N MET A 75 -10.62 -3.64 -10.69
CA MET A 75 -11.99 -3.88 -10.26
C MET A 75 -12.39 -2.92 -9.16
N GLU A 76 -13.65 -2.49 -9.19
CA GLU A 76 -14.34 -1.90 -8.06
C GLU A 76 -15.52 -2.81 -7.71
N LYS A 77 -15.59 -3.27 -6.46
CA LYS A 77 -16.63 -4.16 -5.98
C LYS A 77 -16.93 -3.86 -4.52
N GLU A 78 -18.21 -3.74 -4.16
CA GLU A 78 -18.65 -3.64 -2.76
C GLU A 78 -17.91 -2.56 -1.96
N LYS A 79 -17.72 -1.36 -2.55
CA LYS A 79 -16.95 -0.24 -1.98
C LYS A 79 -15.47 -0.53 -1.73
N LYS A 80 -14.92 -1.60 -2.33
CA LYS A 80 -13.49 -1.87 -2.39
C LYS A 80 -12.97 -1.61 -3.78
N THR A 81 -11.82 -0.95 -3.86
CA THR A 81 -11.02 -0.84 -5.07
C THR A 81 -9.91 -1.88 -5.02
N LEU A 82 -9.71 -2.61 -6.13
CA LEU A 82 -8.61 -3.56 -6.29
C LEU A 82 -7.63 -3.08 -7.36
N ILE A 83 -6.36 -3.12 -7.00
CA ILE A 83 -5.23 -2.59 -7.77
C ILE A 83 -4.20 -3.70 -7.93
N SER A 84 -3.65 -3.83 -9.14
CA SER A 84 -2.56 -4.76 -9.45
C SER A 84 -1.29 -4.00 -9.81
N CYS A 85 -0.19 -4.39 -9.19
CA CYS A 85 1.14 -3.82 -9.40
C CYS A 85 2.07 -4.93 -9.90
N GLY A 86 1.90 -5.36 -11.15
CA GLY A 86 2.74 -6.39 -11.75
C GLY A 86 2.63 -7.77 -11.09
N GLY A 87 1.42 -8.15 -10.64
CA GLY A 87 1.15 -9.41 -9.94
C GLY A 87 0.99 -9.27 -8.42
N LEU A 88 1.48 -8.17 -7.84
CA LEU A 88 1.18 -7.80 -6.44
C LEU A 88 -0.23 -7.21 -6.35
N GLN A 89 -0.95 -7.50 -5.27
CA GLN A 89 -2.29 -6.98 -5.07
C GLN A 89 -2.34 -5.90 -3.98
N ILE A 90 -3.17 -4.90 -4.24
CA ILE A 90 -3.57 -3.90 -3.27
C ILE A 90 -5.09 -3.83 -3.26
N SER A 91 -5.67 -3.82 -2.07
CA SER A 91 -7.11 -3.57 -1.88
C SER A 91 -7.35 -2.54 -0.82
N LEU A 92 -8.34 -1.68 -1.03
CA LEU A 92 -8.69 -0.61 -0.10
C LEU A 92 -10.16 -0.27 -0.19
N ASP A 93 -10.69 0.34 0.87
CA ASP A 93 -11.97 1.03 0.80
C ASP A 93 -11.90 2.17 -0.21
N THR A 94 -12.80 2.20 -1.19
CA THR A 94 -12.82 3.16 -2.31
C THR A 94 -12.84 4.60 -1.79
N GLU A 95 -13.51 4.86 -0.66
CA GLU A 95 -13.59 6.17 -0.01
C GLU A 95 -12.25 6.71 0.52
N LEU A 96 -11.18 5.90 0.54
CA LEU A 96 -9.84 6.36 0.87
C LEU A 96 -9.13 7.04 -0.32
N LEU A 97 -9.68 6.91 -1.53
CA LEU A 97 -9.17 7.55 -2.72
C LEU A 97 -9.67 8.99 -2.79
N LEU A 98 -8.75 9.92 -3.04
CA LEU A 98 -9.08 11.34 -3.22
C LEU A 98 -9.73 11.61 -4.59
N GLU A 99 -9.52 10.70 -5.55
CA GLU A 99 -9.99 10.81 -6.92
C GLU A 99 -10.73 9.53 -7.32
N GLU A 100 -11.76 9.67 -8.16
CA GLU A 100 -12.47 8.53 -8.74
C GLU A 100 -11.51 7.71 -9.62
N ILE A 101 -11.42 6.41 -9.32
CA ILE A 101 -10.53 5.48 -10.03
C ILE A 101 -11.38 4.40 -10.67
N ARG A 102 -11.36 4.37 -12.01
CA ARG A 102 -12.08 3.37 -12.80
C ARG A 102 -11.17 2.19 -13.14
N PRO A 103 -11.72 0.99 -13.40
CA PRO A 103 -10.96 -0.11 -13.98
C PRO A 103 -10.16 0.33 -15.23
N GLY A 104 -8.91 -0.10 -15.30
CA GLY A 104 -7.95 0.28 -16.34
C GLY A 104 -7.12 1.54 -16.00
N SER A 105 -7.52 2.31 -14.99
CA SER A 105 -6.79 3.53 -14.60
C SER A 105 -5.39 3.19 -14.06
N LYS A 106 -4.39 3.95 -14.52
CA LYS A 106 -3.06 3.93 -13.92
C LYS A 106 -3.10 4.63 -12.57
N ILE A 107 -2.43 4.04 -11.58
CA ILE A 107 -2.31 4.59 -10.24
C ILE A 107 -0.90 4.35 -9.73
N TYR A 108 -0.36 5.33 -9.04
CA TYR A 108 0.90 5.23 -8.33
C TYR A 108 0.61 5.07 -6.84
N VAL A 109 1.25 4.09 -6.22
CA VAL A 109 1.12 3.83 -4.78
C VAL A 109 2.44 4.12 -4.11
N TYR A 110 2.43 5.03 -3.16
CA TYR A 110 3.60 5.46 -2.40
C TYR A 110 3.48 4.97 -0.98
N ILE A 111 4.57 4.45 -0.41
CA ILE A 111 4.63 3.94 0.95
C ILE A 111 5.87 4.51 1.62
N ARG A 112 5.70 5.02 2.83
CA ARG A 112 6.79 5.40 3.73
C ARG A 112 6.51 4.88 5.13
N LYS A 113 7.49 4.25 5.78
CA LYS A 113 7.44 3.94 7.20
C LYS A 113 7.73 5.22 8.01
N CYS A 114 6.88 5.52 8.99
CA CYS A 114 7.21 6.57 9.96
C CYS A 114 8.35 6.05 10.85
N GLN A 115 9.48 6.75 10.90
CA GLN A 115 10.52 6.44 11.88
C GLN A 115 10.05 6.82 13.28
N GLU A 116 10.31 5.96 14.27
CA GLU A 116 10.21 6.38 15.66
C GLU A 116 11.19 7.55 15.87
N LYS A 117 10.70 8.66 16.41
CA LYS A 117 11.59 9.67 16.97
C LYS A 117 12.25 9.03 18.18
N ASN A 118 13.50 8.59 18.03
CA ASN A 118 14.38 8.36 19.18
C ASN A 118 14.48 9.63 20.03
#